data_AF-A0A428Y8I1-F1
#
_entry.id   AF-A0A428Y8I1-F1
#
_cell.length_a   1.000
_cell.length_b   1.000
_cell.length_c   1.000
_cell.angle_alpha   90.00
_cell.angle_beta   90.00
_cell.angle_gamma   90.00
#
_symmetry.space_group_name_H-M   'P 1'
#
loop_
_entity.id
_entity.type
_entity.pdbx_description
1 polymer ?
#
loop_
_entity_poly.entity_id
_entity_poly.type
_entity_poly.pdbx_seq_one_letter_code
_entity_poly.pdbx_strand_id
1 'polypeptide(L)'
;MQTTAPTDAPDSAVLPTRRPASGRRDPASAGPTVTPPPDHAETMAEAAMTAALGEIRGRVERVTGLLVATRDGLVLYSDTHGVEDHSVAAMAAAAIGLATQFTGQAKVGAPRAAMFEGASGYVGVFPVEGSFLLVVFGEPEITMGLFTVAARQALSLLQQVILRLRVHTVRAVRRAYFEQPAPADAAHAQDHSPGLVREE
;
A
#
# COMPACT_ATOMS: atom_id res chain seq x y z
N MET A 1 62.94 -17.27 44.63
CA MET A 1 61.56 -17.61 45.07
C MET A 1 60.75 -17.89 43.81
N GLN A 2 60.50 -19.17 43.54
CA GLN A 2 59.16 -19.82 43.44
C GLN A 2 58.35 -19.33 42.22
N THR A 3 58.11 -20.10 41.15
CA THR A 3 57.63 -21.49 40.92
C THR A 3 56.11 -21.68 40.98
N THR A 4 55.55 -22.09 39.83
CA THR A 4 54.40 -22.99 39.56
C THR A 4 52.94 -22.61 39.89
N ALA A 5 52.12 -22.52 38.81
CA ALA A 5 50.79 -23.16 38.52
C ALA A 5 49.58 -22.87 39.46
N PRO A 6 48.29 -23.10 39.11
CA PRO A 6 47.69 -23.92 38.02
C PRO A 6 46.65 -23.16 37.13
N THR A 7 46.39 -23.61 35.89
CA THR A 7 45.32 -24.55 35.47
C THR A 7 43.96 -24.30 36.13
N ASP A 8 43.06 -23.65 35.40
CA ASP A 8 41.67 -24.10 35.33
C ASP A 8 41.01 -23.58 34.04
N ALA A 9 40.76 -24.50 33.11
CA ALA A 9 39.94 -24.27 31.93
C ALA A 9 38.69 -25.12 32.10
N PRO A 10 37.50 -24.54 32.31
CA PRO A 10 36.29 -25.33 32.32
C PRO A 10 35.79 -25.54 30.89
N ASP A 11 35.72 -26.83 30.58
CA ASP A 11 34.59 -27.52 29.99
C ASP A 11 34.26 -27.30 28.50
N SER A 12 34.71 -28.31 27.75
CA SER A 12 34.36 -28.58 26.36
C SER A 12 32.90 -29.06 26.29
N ALA A 13 31.96 -28.13 26.29
CA ALA A 13 30.59 -28.41 25.88
C ALA A 13 30.52 -28.45 24.35
N VAL A 14 30.69 -29.66 23.81
CA VAL A 14 30.46 -30.00 22.41
C VAL A 14 29.02 -29.63 22.03
N LEU A 15 28.85 -28.51 21.31
CA LEU A 15 27.59 -28.16 20.67
C LEU A 15 27.45 -28.94 19.36
N PRO A 16 26.32 -29.62 19.11
CA PRO A 16 26.12 -30.35 17.86
C PRO A 16 26.01 -29.36 16.70
N THR A 17 26.95 -29.45 15.75
CA THR A 17 26.88 -28.72 14.48
C THR A 17 25.70 -29.23 13.67
N ARG A 18 24.65 -28.40 13.58
CA ARG A 18 23.51 -28.66 12.69
C ARG A 18 23.98 -28.56 11.24
N ARG A 19 24.04 -29.69 10.55
CA ARG A 19 24.27 -29.79 9.10
C ARG A 19 23.10 -29.10 8.37
N PRO A 20 23.30 -28.10 7.50
CA PRO A 20 22.21 -27.62 6.68
C PRO A 20 21.91 -28.69 5.63
N ALA A 21 20.71 -29.28 5.71
CA ALA A 21 20.17 -30.07 4.62
C ALA A 21 19.92 -29.12 3.44
N SER A 22 20.74 -29.23 2.42
CA SER A 22 20.47 -28.67 1.08
C SER A 22 19.35 -29.47 0.43
N GLY A 23 18.13 -29.33 0.94
CA GLY A 23 16.91 -29.70 0.23
C GLY A 23 16.57 -28.54 -0.69
N ARG A 24 16.72 -28.76 -2.01
CA ARG A 24 16.16 -27.88 -3.02
C ARG A 24 14.68 -27.72 -2.71
N ARG A 25 14.27 -26.54 -2.23
CA ARG A 25 12.87 -26.17 -2.19
C ARG A 25 12.44 -26.06 -3.64
N ASP A 26 11.67 -27.02 -4.12
CA ASP A 26 10.85 -26.81 -5.31
C ASP A 26 10.04 -25.53 -5.07
N PRO A 27 10.00 -24.58 -6.03
CA PRO A 27 9.14 -23.43 -5.89
C PRO A 27 7.73 -23.97 -5.73
N ALA A 28 7.12 -23.70 -4.57
CA ALA A 28 5.72 -23.95 -4.34
C ALA A 28 4.96 -23.52 -5.59
N SER A 29 4.21 -24.46 -6.16
CA SER A 29 3.34 -24.25 -7.31
C SER A 29 2.73 -22.86 -7.22
N ALA A 30 3.06 -22.00 -8.18
CA ALA A 30 2.44 -20.70 -8.32
C ALA A 30 0.92 -20.92 -8.23
N GLY A 31 0.32 -20.49 -7.12
CA GLY A 31 -1.12 -20.49 -7.00
C GLY A 31 -1.69 -19.72 -8.19
N PRO A 32 -2.88 -20.08 -8.69
CA PRO A 32 -3.43 -19.45 -9.88
C PRO A 32 -3.42 -17.93 -9.68
N THR A 33 -2.72 -17.23 -10.59
CA THR A 33 -2.83 -15.79 -10.75
C THR A 33 -4.27 -15.53 -11.12
N VAL A 34 -5.09 -15.19 -10.13
CA VAL A 34 -6.43 -14.67 -10.37
C VAL A 34 -6.22 -13.30 -10.98
N THR A 35 -6.21 -13.24 -12.30
CA THR A 35 -6.44 -11.98 -13.02
C THR A 35 -7.94 -11.72 -12.92
N PRO A 36 -8.41 -10.78 -12.08
CA PRO A 36 -9.81 -10.39 -12.11
C PRO A 36 -10.13 -9.86 -13.53
N PRO A 37 -11.38 -10.03 -14.02
CA PRO A 37 -11.76 -9.49 -15.33
C PRO A 37 -11.52 -7.97 -15.34
N PRO A 38 -10.60 -7.46 -16.20
CA PRO A 38 -10.16 -6.08 -16.17
C PRO A 38 -11.11 -5.24 -17.02
N ASP A 39 -11.78 -4.29 -16.37
CA ASP A 39 -12.26 -3.00 -16.91
C ASP A 39 -13.40 -2.49 -16.02
N HIS A 40 -14.51 -3.22 -15.89
CA HIS A 40 -15.69 -2.70 -15.18
C HIS A 40 -15.53 -2.54 -13.67
N ALA A 41 -14.75 -3.41 -13.01
CA ALA A 41 -14.52 -3.32 -11.57
C ALA A 41 -13.57 -2.16 -11.20
N GLU A 42 -12.56 -1.91 -12.04
CA GLU A 42 -11.64 -0.78 -11.90
C GLU A 42 -12.37 0.54 -12.18
N THR A 43 -13.16 0.61 -13.25
CA THR A 43 -14.00 1.79 -13.56
C THR A 43 -15.02 2.08 -12.47
N MET A 44 -15.64 1.05 -11.87
CA MET A 44 -16.59 1.25 -10.77
C MET A 44 -15.89 1.73 -9.48
N ALA A 45 -14.68 1.23 -9.20
CA ALA A 45 -13.88 1.69 -8.07
C ALA A 45 -13.41 3.14 -8.25
N GLU A 46 -13.02 3.52 -9.47
CA GLU A 46 -12.68 4.89 -9.85
C GLU A 46 -13.87 5.84 -9.71
N ALA A 47 -15.03 5.45 -10.24
CA ALA A 47 -16.26 6.23 -10.11
C ALA A 47 -16.68 6.39 -8.63
N ALA A 48 -16.57 5.32 -7.85
CA ALA A 48 -16.87 5.35 -6.42
C ALA A 48 -15.92 6.26 -5.63
N MET A 49 -14.62 6.25 -5.96
CA MET A 49 -13.65 7.14 -5.32
C MET A 49 -13.90 8.61 -5.69
N THR A 50 -14.15 8.90 -6.96
CA THR A 50 -14.44 10.26 -7.43
C THR A 50 -15.71 10.82 -6.79
N ALA A 51 -16.77 10.01 -6.71
CA ALA A 51 -18.00 10.38 -6.00
C ALA A 51 -17.74 10.64 -4.51
N ALA A 52 -16.91 9.81 -3.88
CA ALA A 52 -16.55 10.00 -2.48
C ALA A 52 -15.75 11.30 -2.25
N LEU A 53 -14.86 11.70 -3.16
CA LEU A 53 -14.19 13.00 -3.06
C LEU A 53 -15.19 14.15 -3.08
N GLY A 54 -16.16 14.11 -4.00
CA GLY A 54 -17.26 15.09 -4.04
C GLY A 54 -18.09 15.15 -2.75
N GLU A 55 -18.41 14.00 -2.18
CA GLU A 55 -19.12 13.91 -0.89
C GLU A 55 -18.28 14.48 0.27
N ILE A 56 -16.97 14.18 0.30
CA ILE A 56 -16.06 14.70 1.33
C ILE A 56 -15.98 16.22 1.21
N ARG A 57 -15.78 16.75 0.01
CA ARG A 57 -15.75 18.20 -0.24
C ARG A 57 -17.05 18.86 0.22
N GLY A 58 -18.20 18.27 -0.09
CA GLY A 58 -19.50 18.78 0.35
C GLY A 58 -19.75 18.71 1.86
N ARG A 59 -19.04 17.83 2.58
CA ARG A 59 -19.20 17.61 4.03
C ARG A 59 -18.22 18.43 4.87
N VAL A 60 -17.05 18.77 4.34
CA VAL A 60 -16.00 19.50 5.07
C VAL A 60 -16.06 20.96 4.65
N GLU A 61 -16.58 21.80 5.55
CA GLU A 61 -16.61 23.26 5.34
C GLU A 61 -15.19 23.77 5.02
N ARG A 62 -15.12 24.79 4.16
CA ARG A 62 -13.88 25.51 3.81
C ARG A 62 -12.88 24.73 2.95
N VAL A 63 -13.18 23.49 2.59
CA VAL A 63 -12.43 22.73 1.58
C VAL A 63 -13.01 23.01 0.21
N THR A 64 -12.16 23.46 -0.71
CA THR A 64 -12.56 23.86 -2.08
C THR A 64 -12.23 22.77 -3.11
N GLY A 65 -11.39 21.82 -2.75
CA GLY A 65 -11.08 20.69 -3.63
C GLY A 65 -10.21 19.64 -2.97
N LEU A 66 -10.16 18.48 -3.61
CA LEU A 66 -9.38 17.32 -3.18
C LEU A 66 -8.71 16.69 -4.40
N LEU A 67 -7.46 16.27 -4.24
CA LEU A 67 -6.70 15.57 -5.26
C LEU A 67 -5.96 14.41 -4.59
N VAL A 68 -6.08 13.22 -5.15
CA VAL A 68 -5.34 12.02 -4.73
C VAL A 68 -4.31 11.72 -5.81
N ALA A 69 -3.06 11.59 -5.40
CA ALA A 69 -1.93 11.33 -6.29
C ALA A 69 -1.02 10.21 -5.75
N THR A 70 -0.18 9.66 -6.61
CA THR A 70 0.92 8.79 -6.20
C THR A 70 2.06 9.62 -5.60
N ARG A 71 2.95 8.96 -4.85
CA ARG A 71 4.20 9.56 -4.37
C ARG A 71 5.17 9.99 -5.48
N ASP A 72 4.93 9.56 -6.71
CA ASP A 72 5.73 9.91 -7.88
C ASP A 72 5.11 11.09 -8.66
N GLY A 73 3.97 11.62 -8.20
CA GLY A 73 3.32 12.79 -8.78
C GLY A 73 2.30 12.49 -9.88
N LEU A 74 1.78 11.25 -9.95
CA LEU A 74 0.72 10.89 -10.89
C LEU A 74 -0.65 11.10 -10.26
N VAL A 75 -1.56 11.74 -10.98
CA VAL A 75 -2.96 11.92 -10.55
C VAL A 75 -3.68 10.58 -10.57
N LEU A 76 -4.42 10.28 -9.50
CA LEU A 76 -5.29 9.11 -9.43
C LEU A 76 -6.76 9.51 -9.49
N TYR A 77 -7.16 10.48 -8.66
CA TYR A 77 -8.54 10.96 -8.57
C TYR A 77 -8.53 12.43 -8.20
N SER A 78 -9.44 13.22 -8.76
CA SER A 78 -9.57 14.63 -8.39
C SER A 78 -11.03 15.08 -8.33
N ASP A 79 -11.26 16.01 -7.41
CA ASP A 79 -12.45 16.86 -7.32
C ASP A 79 -11.96 18.29 -7.05
N THR A 80 -11.45 18.92 -8.10
CA THR A 80 -10.84 20.27 -8.07
C THR A 80 -11.50 21.17 -9.10
N HIS A 81 -11.40 22.50 -8.89
CA HIS A 81 -11.90 23.50 -9.82
C HIS A 81 -10.86 24.60 -10.05
N GLY A 82 -10.49 24.84 -11.31
CA GLY A 82 -9.51 25.88 -11.67
C GLY A 82 -8.06 25.56 -11.29
N VAL A 83 -7.75 24.27 -11.05
CA VAL A 83 -6.42 23.78 -10.68
C VAL A 83 -5.84 22.93 -11.81
N GLU A 84 -4.53 23.02 -12.03
CA GLU A 84 -3.81 22.11 -12.94
C GLU A 84 -3.33 20.89 -12.14
N ASP A 85 -4.14 19.83 -12.12
CA ASP A 85 -3.97 18.69 -11.23
C ASP A 85 -2.63 17.96 -11.40
N HIS A 86 -2.09 17.86 -12.63
CA HIS A 86 -0.86 17.12 -12.87
C HIS A 86 0.37 17.84 -12.28
N SER A 87 0.46 19.16 -12.48
CA SER A 87 1.51 19.98 -11.88
C SER A 87 1.38 19.97 -10.37
N VAL A 88 0.17 20.09 -9.82
CA VAL A 88 -0.01 20.02 -8.36
C VAL A 88 0.39 18.65 -7.82
N ALA A 89 0.04 17.55 -8.48
CA ALA A 89 0.45 16.21 -8.06
C ALA A 89 1.99 16.08 -8.01
N ALA A 90 2.68 16.54 -9.06
CA ALA A 90 4.14 16.56 -9.09
C ALA A 90 4.74 17.43 -7.98
N MET A 91 4.19 18.63 -7.76
CA MET A 91 4.61 19.52 -6.68
C MET A 91 4.35 18.93 -5.29
N ALA A 92 3.23 18.23 -5.10
CA ALA A 92 2.89 17.55 -3.86
C ALA A 92 3.88 16.43 -3.54
N ALA A 93 4.24 15.63 -4.55
CA ALA A 93 5.29 14.62 -4.46
C ALA A 93 6.63 15.23 -4.05
N ALA A 94 7.06 16.30 -4.73
CA ALA A 94 8.28 17.02 -4.42
C ALA A 94 8.25 17.62 -2.99
N ALA A 95 7.15 18.23 -2.59
CA ALA A 95 6.96 18.81 -1.26
C ALA A 95 7.13 17.77 -0.15
N ILE A 96 6.54 16.59 -0.29
CA ILE A 96 6.70 15.50 0.69
C ILE A 96 8.10 14.89 0.65
N GLY A 97 8.73 14.81 -0.53
CA GLY A 97 10.13 14.40 -0.66
C GLY A 97 11.07 15.33 0.13
N LEU A 98 10.93 16.64 -0.08
CA LEU A 98 11.68 17.66 0.66
C LEU A 98 11.35 17.65 2.16
N ALA A 99 10.07 17.54 2.52
CA ALA A 99 9.67 17.44 3.92
C ALA A 99 10.31 16.21 4.59
N THR A 100 10.38 15.08 3.89
CA THR A 100 11.03 13.84 4.40
C THR A 100 12.52 14.06 4.66
N GLN A 101 13.23 14.70 3.73
CA GLN A 101 14.64 15.03 3.92
C GLN A 101 14.83 16.01 5.08
N PHE A 102 14.03 17.08 5.12
CA PHE A 102 14.15 18.14 6.12
C PHE A 102 13.83 17.64 7.53
N THR A 103 12.72 16.91 7.71
CA THR A 103 12.35 16.37 9.03
C THR A 103 13.32 15.29 9.50
N GLY A 104 13.92 14.54 8.56
CA GLY A 104 15.02 13.63 8.83
C GLY A 104 16.26 14.36 9.38
N GLN A 105 16.67 15.45 8.73
CA GLN A 105 17.80 16.28 9.22
C GLN A 105 17.48 16.96 10.56
N ALA A 106 16.26 17.44 10.74
CA ALA A 106 15.79 18.04 11.99
C ALA A 106 15.56 17.02 13.12
N LYS A 107 15.65 15.72 12.84
CA LYS A 107 15.42 14.61 13.79
C LYS A 107 14.03 14.63 14.44
N VAL A 108 13.01 15.04 13.69
CA VAL A 108 11.60 15.09 14.16
C VAL A 108 10.72 13.97 13.57
N GLY A 109 11.33 13.02 12.88
CA GLY A 109 10.67 11.84 12.32
C GLY A 109 10.09 12.07 10.92
N ALA A 110 9.14 11.22 10.52
CA ALA A 110 8.52 11.29 9.20
C ALA A 110 7.56 12.50 9.09
N PRO A 111 7.48 13.16 7.94
CA PRO A 111 6.57 14.29 7.75
C PRO A 111 5.13 13.81 7.81
N ARG A 112 4.30 14.50 8.59
CA ARG A 112 2.86 14.22 8.69
C ARG A 112 2.02 14.99 7.68
N ALA A 113 2.55 16.12 7.20
CA ALA A 113 1.97 16.94 6.16
C ALA A 113 3.02 17.94 5.62
N ALA A 114 2.76 18.52 4.46
CA ALA A 114 3.34 19.78 4.01
C ALA A 114 2.19 20.79 3.82
N MET A 115 2.30 21.98 4.41
CA MET A 115 1.23 22.98 4.43
C MET A 115 1.71 24.28 3.79
N PHE A 116 0.87 24.88 2.96
CA PHE A 116 1.16 26.09 2.21
C PHE A 116 0.02 27.08 2.40
N GLU A 117 0.38 28.34 2.68
CA GLU A 117 -0.52 29.48 2.70
C GLU A 117 -0.20 30.36 1.50
N GLY A 118 -1.21 30.61 0.67
CA GLY A 118 -1.16 31.56 -0.42
C GLY A 118 -2.12 32.72 -0.16
N ALA A 119 -1.93 33.82 -0.89
CA ALA A 119 -2.81 35.00 -0.78
C ALA A 119 -4.29 34.70 -1.11
N SER A 120 -4.57 33.57 -1.78
CA SER A 120 -5.92 33.19 -2.23
C SER A 120 -6.40 31.87 -1.63
N GLY A 121 -5.75 31.36 -0.57
CA GLY A 121 -6.18 30.14 0.11
C GLY A 121 -5.03 29.27 0.58
N TYR A 122 -5.34 28.00 0.82
CA TYR A 122 -4.44 27.07 1.47
C TYR A 122 -4.29 25.78 0.67
N VAL A 123 -3.11 25.15 0.78
CA VAL A 123 -2.87 23.80 0.25
C VAL A 123 -2.23 22.95 1.34
N GLY A 124 -2.79 21.77 1.56
CA GLY A 124 -2.25 20.78 2.49
C GLY A 124 -1.99 19.46 1.78
N VAL A 125 -0.78 18.94 1.90
CA VAL A 125 -0.38 17.66 1.31
C VAL A 125 -0.13 16.66 2.42
N PHE A 126 -0.83 15.52 2.38
CA PHE A 126 -0.82 14.50 3.41
C PHE A 126 -0.40 13.15 2.83
N PRO A 127 0.68 12.52 3.35
CA PRO A 127 0.96 11.13 3.04
C PRO A 127 -0.17 10.22 3.56
N VAL A 128 -0.62 9.30 2.71
CA VAL A 128 -1.61 8.29 3.03
C VAL A 128 -0.96 6.90 2.90
N GLU A 129 -1.48 5.91 3.63
CA GLU A 129 -1.05 4.52 3.51
C GLU A 129 -1.18 4.03 2.05
N GLY A 130 -0.27 3.17 1.59
CA GLY A 130 -0.28 2.64 0.21
C GLY A 130 0.46 3.51 -0.81
N SER A 131 1.36 4.41 -0.37
CA SER A 131 2.17 5.28 -1.24
C SER A 131 1.37 6.34 -2.01
N PHE A 132 0.23 6.76 -1.45
CA PHE A 132 -0.58 7.84 -1.98
C PHE A 132 -0.37 9.15 -1.22
N LEU A 133 -0.72 10.24 -1.87
CA LEU A 133 -0.79 11.58 -1.31
C LEU A 133 -2.22 12.10 -1.45
N LEU A 134 -2.74 12.71 -0.40
CA LEU A 134 -3.93 13.54 -0.47
C LEU A 134 -3.51 15.00 -0.47
N VAL A 135 -3.93 15.74 -1.48
CA VAL A 135 -3.85 17.19 -1.55
C VAL A 135 -5.24 17.76 -1.26
N VAL A 136 -5.29 18.69 -0.30
CA VAL A 136 -6.51 19.40 0.11
C VAL A 136 -6.33 20.87 -0.20
N PHE A 137 -7.34 21.47 -0.84
CA PHE A 137 -7.39 22.89 -1.11
C PHE A 137 -8.38 23.56 -0.16
N GLY A 138 -7.99 24.71 0.39
CA GLY A 138 -8.81 25.51 1.29
C GLY A 138 -9.16 26.86 0.70
N GLU A 139 -10.32 27.39 1.08
CA GLU A 139 -10.75 28.76 0.74
C GLU A 139 -9.81 29.83 1.33
N PRO A 140 -9.78 31.06 0.77
CA PRO A 140 -9.11 32.20 1.39
C PRO A 140 -9.78 32.61 2.72
N GLU A 141 -9.16 33.57 3.43
CA GLU A 141 -9.77 34.26 4.59
C GLU A 141 -9.99 33.42 5.87
N ILE A 142 -9.55 32.16 5.87
CA ILE A 142 -9.52 31.30 7.06
C ILE A 142 -8.13 31.32 7.70
N THR A 143 -7.98 30.88 8.94
CA THR A 143 -6.64 30.74 9.54
C THR A 143 -6.02 29.40 9.19
N MET A 144 -4.69 29.32 9.14
CA MET A 144 -3.96 28.04 8.97
C MET A 144 -4.40 26.97 9.98
N GLY A 145 -4.71 27.36 11.22
CA GLY A 145 -5.21 26.45 12.24
C GLY A 145 -6.56 25.84 11.86
N LEU A 146 -7.50 26.67 11.38
CA LEU A 146 -8.81 26.21 10.93
C LEU A 146 -8.72 25.34 9.67
N PHE A 147 -7.88 25.75 8.72
CA PHE A 147 -7.57 24.93 7.54
C PHE A 147 -7.01 23.57 7.92
N THR A 148 -6.09 23.52 8.89
CA THR A 148 -5.49 22.26 9.36
C THR A 148 -6.55 21.31 9.94
N VAL A 149 -7.53 21.84 10.67
CA VAL A 149 -8.65 21.04 11.20
C VAL A 149 -9.50 20.47 10.05
N ALA A 150 -9.91 21.33 9.11
CA ALA A 150 -10.70 20.93 7.95
C ALA A 150 -9.96 19.88 7.09
N ALA A 151 -8.68 20.12 6.79
CA ALA A 151 -7.88 19.20 6.00
C ALA A 151 -7.66 17.85 6.69
N ARG A 152 -7.51 17.82 8.02
CA ARG A 152 -7.43 16.57 8.79
C ARG A 152 -8.77 15.82 8.82
N GLN A 153 -9.88 16.53 8.83
CA GLN A 153 -11.20 15.92 8.70
C GLN A 153 -11.37 15.27 7.31
N ALA A 154 -11.00 15.97 6.24
CA ALA A 154 -11.03 15.43 4.88
C ALA A 154 -10.13 14.18 4.75
N LEU A 155 -8.91 14.22 5.29
CA LEU A 155 -8.01 13.07 5.33
C LEU A 155 -8.63 11.87 6.04
N SER A 156 -9.25 12.09 7.21
CA SER A 156 -9.89 11.00 7.96
C SER A 156 -11.03 10.36 7.19
N LEU A 157 -11.87 11.17 6.52
CA LEU A 157 -12.96 10.67 5.68
C LEU A 157 -12.43 9.88 4.48
N LEU A 158 -11.38 10.37 3.80
CA LEU A 158 -10.76 9.63 2.70
C LEU A 158 -10.20 8.28 3.16
N GLN A 159 -9.51 8.25 4.31
CA GLN A 159 -8.99 7.00 4.87
C GLN A 159 -10.10 5.99 5.15
N GLN A 160 -11.27 6.44 5.62
CA GLN A 160 -12.44 5.57 5.81
C GLN A 160 -12.97 5.01 4.47
N VAL A 161 -13.00 5.82 3.42
CA VAL A 161 -13.39 5.39 2.07
C VAL A 161 -12.41 4.35 1.53
N ILE A 162 -11.09 4.62 1.60
CA ILE A 162 -10.05 3.70 1.16
C ILE A 162 -10.17 2.35 1.91
N LEU A 163 -10.32 2.38 3.23
CA LEU A 163 -10.49 1.17 4.03
C LEU A 163 -11.73 0.38 3.60
N ARG A 164 -12.85 1.05 3.37
CA ARG A 164 -14.09 0.42 2.89
C ARG A 164 -13.86 -0.27 1.55
N LEU A 165 -13.29 0.43 0.58
CA LEU A 165 -13.01 -0.11 -0.76
C LEU A 165 -12.01 -1.29 -0.72
N ARG A 166 -10.97 -1.21 0.11
CA ARG A 166 -10.03 -2.33 0.34
C ARG A 166 -10.73 -3.57 0.87
N VAL A 167 -11.61 -3.42 1.87
CA VAL A 167 -12.35 -4.55 2.46
C VAL A 167 -13.28 -5.20 1.43
N HIS A 168 -13.97 -4.41 0.60
CA HIS A 168 -14.81 -4.96 -0.47
C HIS A 168 -14.00 -5.72 -1.52
N THR A 169 -12.85 -5.19 -1.92
CA THR A 169 -11.95 -5.85 -2.87
C THR A 169 -11.42 -7.16 -2.30
N VAL A 170 -10.92 -7.18 -1.06
CA VAL A 170 -10.43 -8.41 -0.40
C VAL A 170 -11.55 -9.45 -0.25
N ARG A 171 -12.78 -9.03 0.08
CA ARG A 171 -13.93 -9.93 0.18
C ARG A 171 -14.34 -10.49 -1.17
N ALA A 172 -14.34 -9.67 -2.23
CA ALA A 172 -14.66 -10.11 -3.59
C ALA A 172 -13.63 -11.11 -4.11
N VAL A 173 -12.34 -10.82 -3.92
CA VAL A 173 -11.24 -11.72 -4.28
C VAL A 173 -11.37 -13.03 -3.51
N ARG A 174 -11.56 -12.99 -2.19
CA ARG A 174 -11.75 -14.20 -1.37
C ARG A 174 -12.96 -15.01 -1.86
N ARG A 175 -14.08 -14.37 -2.16
CA ARG A 175 -15.29 -15.05 -2.66
C ARG A 175 -15.04 -15.73 -4.00
N ALA A 176 -14.39 -15.05 -4.94
CA ALA A 176 -14.00 -15.62 -6.23
C ALA A 176 -13.08 -16.84 -6.06
N TYR A 177 -12.13 -16.80 -5.11
CA TYR A 177 -11.29 -17.95 -4.77
C TYR A 177 -12.08 -19.15 -4.22
N PHE A 178 -13.17 -18.92 -3.45
CA PHE A 178 -13.95 -20.00 -2.83
C PHE A 178 -15.12 -20.52 -3.68
N GLU A 179 -15.61 -19.74 -4.65
CA GLU A 179 -16.69 -20.12 -5.58
C GLU A 179 -16.16 -20.79 -6.88
N GLN A 180 -14.83 -20.91 -7.05
CA GLN A 180 -14.24 -21.71 -8.13
C GLN A 180 -14.61 -23.20 -7.93
N PRO A 181 -15.19 -23.90 -8.92
CA PRO A 181 -15.38 -25.35 -8.82
C PRO A 181 -14.00 -26.00 -8.66
N ALA A 182 -13.88 -26.99 -7.76
CA ALA A 182 -12.68 -27.80 -7.65
C ALA A 182 -12.25 -28.27 -9.05
N PRO A 183 -10.94 -28.29 -9.38
CA PRO A 183 -10.49 -28.73 -10.68
C PRO A 183 -11.02 -30.14 -10.93
N ALA A 184 -11.96 -30.26 -11.86
CA ALA A 184 -12.34 -31.51 -12.46
C ALA A 184 -11.12 -31.98 -13.25
N ASP A 185 -10.34 -32.87 -12.65
CA ASP A 185 -9.55 -33.93 -13.30
C ASP A 185 -8.41 -34.40 -12.39
N ALA A 186 -8.78 -35.20 -11.39
CA ALA A 186 -7.90 -36.24 -10.84
C ALA A 186 -8.27 -37.62 -11.41
N ALA A 187 -8.91 -37.65 -12.58
CA ALA A 187 -9.51 -38.83 -13.16
C ALA A 187 -8.78 -39.33 -14.42
N HIS A 188 -7.49 -39.04 -14.61
CA HIS A 188 -6.67 -39.71 -15.64
C HIS A 188 -5.34 -40.17 -15.00
N ALA A 189 -5.42 -41.19 -14.15
CA ALA A 189 -4.25 -42.00 -13.79
C ALA A 189 -4.12 -43.10 -14.85
N GLN A 190 -3.10 -42.96 -15.68
CA GLN A 190 -2.59 -43.85 -16.71
C GLN A 190 -3.06 -45.32 -16.64
N ASP A 191 -3.77 -45.73 -17.70
CA ASP A 191 -3.72 -47.09 -18.24
C ASP A 191 -2.33 -47.31 -18.85
N HIS A 192 -1.45 -48.00 -18.13
CA HIS A 192 -0.27 -48.63 -18.69
C HIS A 192 -0.39 -50.14 -18.50
N SER A 193 -1.14 -50.77 -19.40
CA SER A 193 -1.05 -52.21 -19.69
C SER A 193 0.27 -52.51 -20.41
N PRO A 194 1.18 -53.35 -19.89
CA PRO A 194 2.30 -53.86 -20.67
C PRO A 194 1.86 -55.16 -21.38
N GLY A 195 1.66 -55.07 -22.69
CA GLY A 195 1.42 -56.23 -23.55
C GLY A 195 2.73 -56.90 -24.00
N LEU A 196 2.82 -58.19 -23.69
CA LEU A 196 3.43 -59.30 -24.45
C LEU A 196 4.94 -59.29 -24.76
N VAL A 197 5.65 -60.31 -24.25
CA VAL A 197 6.38 -61.28 -25.11
C VAL A 197 6.30 -62.67 -24.48
N ARG A 198 5.91 -63.64 -25.30
CA ARG A 198 5.90 -65.08 -25.05
C ARG A 198 6.89 -65.66 -26.05
N GLU A 199 7.92 -66.37 -25.61
CA GLU A 199 8.62 -67.34 -26.45
C GLU A 199 9.30 -68.42 -25.58
N GLU A 200 8.96 -69.66 -25.96
CA GLU A 200 9.44 -71.02 -25.64
C GLU A 200 9.91 -71.43 -24.24
#